data_AF-A0A8J8JJX6-F1
#
_entry.id   AF-A0A8J8JJX6-F1
#
_cell.length_a   1.000
_cell.length_b   1.000
_cell.length_c   1.000
_cell.angle_alpha   90.00
_cell.angle_beta   90.00
_cell.angle_gamma   90.00
#
_symmetry.space_group_name_H-M   'P 1'
#
loop_
_entity.id
_entity.type
_entity.pdbx_description
1 polymer ?
#
loop_
_entity_poly.entity_id
_entity_poly.type
_entity_poly.pdbx_seq_one_letter_code
_entity_poly.pdbx_strand_id
1 'polypeptide(L)'
;DEKKLKKLQQEQMELMKLQSEVMKDTMFKVTLLTMPIFWIFFTWLRRWYFEVGIAKAPFDFFLFDWFHGLYHSGLPPSELGYIGWYIMTSMITGYILRKLLDMG
;
A
#
# COMPACT_ATOMS: atom_id res chain seq x y z
N ASP A 1 -35.60 -25.86 5.34
CA ASP A 1 -34.26 -25.24 5.44
C ASP A 1 -33.98 -24.11 4.46
N GLU A 2 -34.57 -24.09 3.27
CA GLU A 2 -34.37 -23.03 2.26
C GLU A 2 -34.71 -21.60 2.74
N LYS A 3 -35.78 -21.46 3.54
CA LYS A 3 -36.18 -20.16 4.13
C LYS A 3 -35.18 -19.66 5.19
N LYS A 4 -34.53 -20.58 5.94
CA LYS A 4 -33.49 -20.21 6.93
C LYS A 4 -32.19 -19.82 6.22
N LEU A 5 -31.81 -20.52 5.15
CA LEU A 5 -30.69 -20.18 4.28
C LEU A 5 -30.83 -18.80 3.63
N LYS A 6 -32.01 -18.46 3.09
CA LYS A 6 -32.28 -17.11 2.54
C LYS A 6 -32.19 -16.02 3.60
N LYS A 7 -32.65 -16.29 4.82
CA LYS A 7 -32.56 -15.34 5.95
C LYS A 7 -31.11 -15.11 6.38
N LEU A 8 -30.31 -16.17 6.48
CA LEU A 8 -28.88 -16.09 6.78
C LEU A 8 -28.09 -15.37 5.67
N GLN A 9 -28.43 -15.58 4.39
CA GLN A 9 -27.83 -14.85 3.28
C GLN A 9 -28.20 -13.36 3.29
N GLN A 10 -29.45 -13.03 3.66
CA GLN A 10 -29.89 -11.65 3.85
C GLN A 10 -29.16 -10.97 5.00
N GLU A 11 -29.04 -11.65 6.15
CA GLU A 11 -28.28 -11.16 7.31
C GLU A 11 -26.80 -10.96 6.95
N GLN A 12 -26.16 -11.87 6.22
CA GLN A 12 -24.79 -11.66 5.74
C GLN A 12 -24.68 -10.48 4.77
N MET A 13 -25.65 -10.30 3.88
CA MET A 13 -25.66 -9.18 2.94
C MET A 13 -25.86 -7.83 3.66
N GLU A 14 -26.69 -7.78 4.70
CA GLU A 14 -26.88 -6.60 5.53
C GLU A 14 -25.64 -6.30 6.38
N LEU A 15 -25.02 -7.32 6.99
CA LEU A 15 -23.75 -7.19 7.70
C LEU A 15 -22.63 -6.70 6.77
N MET A 16 -22.55 -7.24 5.55
CA MET A 16 -21.59 -6.79 4.54
C MET A 16 -21.83 -5.33 4.12
N LYS A 17 -23.10 -4.91 3.98
CA LYS A 17 -23.45 -3.52 3.66
C LYS A 17 -23.05 -2.57 4.79
N LEU A 18 -23.38 -2.91 6.03
CA LEU A 18 -23.00 -2.13 7.21
C LEU A 18 -21.47 -2.05 7.35
N GLN A 19 -20.76 -3.16 7.18
CA GLN A 19 -19.30 -3.18 7.17
C GLN A 19 -18.73 -2.30 6.05
N SER A 20 -19.30 -2.35 4.84
CA SER A 20 -18.94 -1.48 3.72
C SER A 20 -19.15 -0.01 4.04
N GLU A 21 -20.29 0.37 4.64
CA GLU A 21 -20.58 1.76 4.99
C GLU A 21 -19.62 2.29 6.04
N VAL A 22 -19.37 1.53 7.11
CA VAL A 22 -18.38 1.91 8.14
C VAL A 22 -16.97 1.97 7.55
N MET A 23 -16.60 1.02 6.69
CA MET A 23 -15.31 1.05 6.01
C MET A 23 -15.18 2.25 5.08
N LYS A 24 -16.22 2.59 4.30
CA LYS A 24 -16.20 3.75 3.40
C LYS A 24 -16.08 5.05 4.18
N ASP A 25 -16.84 5.22 5.25
CA ASP A 25 -16.79 6.43 6.07
C ASP A 25 -15.41 6.59 6.74
N THR A 26 -14.90 5.51 7.34
CA THR A 26 -13.58 5.49 7.99
C THR A 26 -12.46 5.70 6.96
N MET A 27 -12.46 4.94 5.87
CA MET A 27 -11.45 5.04 4.82
C MET A 27 -11.50 6.41 4.17
N PHE A 28 -12.66 6.99 3.91
CA PHE A 28 -12.75 8.32 3.29
C PHE A 28 -12.17 9.39 4.20
N LYS A 29 -12.54 9.40 5.48
CA LYS A 29 -12.00 10.36 6.47
C LYS A 29 -10.49 10.22 6.65
N VAL A 30 -10.01 8.99 6.80
CA VAL A 30 -8.58 8.71 6.95
C VAL A 30 -7.84 9.10 5.68
N THR A 31 -8.31 8.65 4.52
CA THR A 31 -7.67 8.92 3.22
C THR A 31 -7.60 10.41 2.94
N LEU A 32 -8.66 11.17 3.22
CA LEU A 32 -8.69 12.61 2.96
C LEU A 32 -7.68 13.38 3.83
N LEU A 33 -7.40 12.89 5.04
CA LEU A 33 -6.39 13.47 5.92
C LEU A 33 -4.97 12.97 5.59
N THR A 34 -4.81 11.68 5.25
CA THR A 34 -3.50 11.08 4.99
C THR A 34 -2.98 11.38 3.58
N MET A 35 -3.84 11.57 2.58
CA MET A 35 -3.41 11.80 1.19
C MET A 35 -2.62 13.10 0.99
N PRO A 36 -3.05 14.26 1.55
CA PRO A 36 -2.25 15.48 1.48
C PRO A 36 -0.90 15.33 2.20
N ILE A 37 -0.89 14.67 3.36
CA ILE A 37 0.34 14.40 4.12
C ILE A 37 1.28 13.51 3.30
N PHE A 38 0.75 12.46 2.68
CA PHE A 38 1.47 11.57 1.79
C PHE A 38 2.08 12.36 0.63
N TRP A 39 1.29 13.19 -0.06
CA TRP A 39 1.79 14.01 -1.17
C TRP A 39 2.91 14.96 -0.75
N ILE A 40 2.76 15.66 0.38
CA ILE A 40 3.78 16.57 0.91
C ILE A 40 5.06 15.80 1.25
N PHE A 41 4.93 14.67 1.95
CA PHE A 41 6.06 13.84 2.34
C PHE A 41 6.81 13.30 1.12
N PHE A 42 6.11 12.73 0.13
CA PHE A 42 6.73 12.19 -1.07
C PHE A 42 7.33 13.27 -1.98
N THR A 43 6.70 14.44 -2.05
CA THR A 43 7.24 15.57 -2.82
C THR A 43 8.51 16.12 -2.17
N TRP A 44 8.53 16.22 -0.83
CA TRP A 44 9.72 16.60 -0.09
C TRP A 44 10.83 15.56 -0.25
N LEU A 45 10.51 14.28 -0.13
CA LEU A 45 11.49 13.20 -0.24
C LEU A 45 12.08 13.11 -1.66
N ARG A 46 11.27 13.38 -2.69
CA ARG A 46 11.76 13.54 -4.07
C ARG A 46 12.83 14.62 -4.18
N ARG A 47 12.73 15.74 -3.47
CA ARG A 47 13.73 16.83 -3.57
C ARG A 47 15.14 16.40 -3.20
N TRP A 48 15.27 15.44 -2.29
CA TRP A 48 16.54 15.02 -1.71
C TRP A 48 17.06 13.69 -2.27
N TYR A 49 16.15 12.79 -2.64
CA TYR A 49 16.49 11.42 -3.06
C TYR A 49 16.18 11.15 -4.54
N PHE A 50 15.99 12.20 -5.35
CA PHE A 50 15.86 12.04 -6.80
C PHE A 50 17.16 11.43 -7.36
N GLU A 51 17.03 10.29 -8.04
CA GLU A 51 18.14 9.54 -8.65
C GLU A 51 19.25 9.08 -7.67
N VAL A 52 18.90 8.90 -6.40
CA VAL A 52 19.79 8.28 -5.42
C VAL A 52 19.44 6.80 -5.27
N GLY A 53 20.41 5.92 -5.51
CA GLY A 53 20.30 4.49 -5.22
C GLY A 53 20.29 4.27 -3.70
N ILE A 54 19.11 4.02 -3.12
CA ILE A 54 18.94 3.84 -1.67
C ILE A 54 19.32 2.41 -1.25
N ALA A 55 18.95 1.42 -2.06
CA ALA A 55 19.32 0.04 -1.84
C ALA A 55 19.95 -0.53 -3.10
N LYS A 56 21.02 -1.30 -2.93
CA LYS A 56 21.72 -1.98 -4.02
C LYS A 56 21.52 -3.48 -3.90
N ALA A 57 21.00 -4.10 -4.94
CA ALA A 57 20.92 -5.56 -5.03
C ALA A 57 22.17 -6.11 -5.75
N PRO A 58 22.62 -7.32 -5.38
CA PRO A 58 23.72 -7.99 -6.09
C PRO A 58 23.30 -8.60 -7.44
N PHE A 59 22.03 -8.43 -7.83
CA PHE A 59 21.44 -8.92 -9.09
C PHE A 59 20.52 -7.86 -9.66
N ASP A 60 20.35 -7.86 -10.98
CA ASP A 60 19.35 -7.02 -11.66
C ASP A 60 17.95 -7.58 -11.44
N PHE A 61 17.03 -6.73 -11.00
CA PHE A 61 15.67 -7.16 -10.66
C PHE A 61 14.63 -6.40 -11.48
N PHE A 62 13.77 -7.13 -12.19
CA PHE A 62 12.77 -6.53 -13.09
C PHE A 62 11.84 -5.54 -12.37
N LEU A 63 11.58 -5.74 -11.08
CA LEU A 63 10.71 -4.87 -10.30
C LEU A 63 11.35 -3.50 -10.06
N PHE A 64 12.69 -3.44 -9.98
CA PHE A 64 13.41 -2.18 -9.79
C PHE A 64 13.30 -1.34 -11.07
N ASP A 65 13.48 -1.97 -12.22
CA ASP A 65 13.28 -1.33 -13.53
C ASP A 65 11.83 -0.85 -13.73
N TRP A 66 10.84 -1.65 -13.31
CA TRP A 66 9.44 -1.22 -13.31
C TRP A 66 9.20 0.01 -12.43
N PHE A 67 9.78 0.04 -11.22
CA PHE A 67 9.71 1.22 -10.37
C PHE A 67 10.36 2.42 -11.04
N HIS A 68 11.53 2.27 -11.67
CA HIS A 68 12.25 3.35 -12.35
C HIS A 68 11.44 3.94 -13.50
N GLY A 69 10.70 3.10 -14.24
CA GLY A 69 9.78 3.54 -15.30
C GLY A 69 8.63 4.42 -14.81
N LEU A 70 8.14 4.23 -13.59
CA LEU A 70 7.04 5.03 -13.03
C LEU A 70 7.41 6.50 -12.79
N TYR A 71 8.69 6.78 -12.54
CA TYR A 71 9.18 8.14 -12.24
C TYR A 71 10.33 8.59 -13.13
N HIS A 72 10.56 7.88 -14.25
CA HIS A 72 11.59 8.17 -15.27
C HIS A 72 12.98 8.42 -14.68
N SER A 73 13.44 7.52 -13.81
CA SER A 73 14.76 7.65 -13.19
C SER A 73 15.86 7.02 -14.03
N GLY A 74 17.01 7.69 -14.12
CA GLY A 74 18.23 7.16 -14.75
C GLY A 74 18.99 6.11 -13.93
N LEU A 75 18.40 5.54 -12.87
CA LEU A 75 19.07 4.58 -12.01
C LEU A 75 19.19 3.20 -12.69
N PRO A 76 20.33 2.50 -12.52
CA PRO A 76 20.52 1.17 -13.07
C PRO A 76 19.56 0.16 -12.41
N PRO A 77 19.17 -0.94 -13.11
CA PRO A 77 18.23 -1.95 -12.57
C PRO A 77 18.69 -2.71 -11.32
N SER A 78 19.95 -2.53 -10.90
CA SER A 78 20.54 -3.08 -9.67
C SER A 78 20.39 -2.16 -8.46
N GLU A 79 19.95 -0.92 -8.66
CA GLU A 79 19.72 0.06 -7.61
C GLU A 79 18.23 0.34 -7.46
N LEU A 80 17.78 0.63 -6.24
CA LEU A 80 16.39 0.92 -5.93
C LEU A 80 16.26 2.35 -5.44
N GLY A 81 15.46 3.16 -6.14
CA GLY A 81 15.14 4.51 -5.70
C GLY A 81 14.16 4.55 -4.52
N TYR A 82 13.94 5.76 -4.01
CA TYR A 82 13.17 5.97 -2.77
C TYR A 82 11.73 5.47 -2.78
N ILE A 83 11.05 5.52 -3.93
CA ILE A 83 9.66 5.04 -4.06
C ILE A 83 9.62 3.53 -3.93
N GLY A 84 10.46 2.83 -4.69
CA GLY A 84 10.54 1.37 -4.65
C GLY A 84 10.94 0.88 -3.27
N TRP A 85 11.89 1.56 -2.61
CA TRP A 85 12.28 1.26 -1.24
C TRP A 85 11.12 1.42 -0.25
N TYR A 86 10.37 2.52 -0.34
CA TYR A 86 9.21 2.74 0.52
C TYR A 86 8.14 1.67 0.34
N ILE A 87 7.83 1.28 -0.90
CA ILE A 87 6.79 0.29 -1.18
C ILE A 87 7.21 -1.08 -0.64
N MET A 88 8.43 -1.52 -0.92
CA MET A 88 8.94 -2.80 -0.40
C MET A 88 8.94 -2.84 1.13
N THR A 89 9.47 -1.80 1.78
CA THR A 89 9.53 -1.74 3.24
C THR A 89 8.14 -1.66 3.87
N SER A 90 7.21 -0.91 3.28
CA SER A 90 5.83 -0.81 3.78
C SER A 90 5.09 -2.15 3.66
N MET A 91 5.28 -2.89 2.57
CA MET A 91 4.69 -4.23 2.42
C MET A 91 5.24 -5.19 3.47
N ILE A 92 6.56 -5.30 3.60
CA ILE A 92 7.21 -6.21 4.56
C ILE A 92 6.83 -5.84 6.00
N THR A 93 6.93 -4.55 6.34
CA THR A 93 6.57 -4.04 7.68
C THR A 93 5.09 -4.28 7.96
N GLY A 94 4.22 -4.10 6.97
CA GLY A 94 2.79 -4.40 7.09
C GLY A 94 2.52 -5.87 7.40
N TYR A 95 3.21 -6.80 6.72
CA TYR A 95 3.09 -8.23 7.02
C TYR A 95 3.59 -8.57 8.42
N ILE A 96 4.73 -8.01 8.82
CA ILE A 96 5.29 -8.21 10.17
C ILE A 96 4.32 -7.65 11.23
N LEU A 97 3.80 -6.44 11.03
CA LEU A 97 2.90 -5.79 11.96
C LEU A 97 1.59 -6.57 12.14
N ARG A 98 1.00 -7.07 11.05
CA ARG A 98 -0.19 -7.95 11.11
C ARG A 98 0.08 -9.20 11.92
N LYS A 99 1.24 -9.84 11.69
CA LYS A 99 1.68 -11.02 12.44
C LYS A 99 1.91 -10.73 13.92
N LEU A 100 2.40 -9.53 14.27
CA LEU A 100 2.63 -9.12 15.66
C LEU A 100 1.35 -8.72 16.39
N LEU A 101 0.41 -8.09 15.70
CA LEU A 101 -0.87 -7.65 16.27
C LEU A 101 -1.95 -8.74 16.28
N ASP A 102 -1.62 -9.94 15.82
CA ASP A 102 -2.55 -11.07 15.64
C ASP A 102 -3.81 -10.67 14.83
N MET A 103 -3.65 -9.67 13.97
CA MET A 103 -4.66 -9.23 13.02
C MET A 103 -4.51 -10.09 11.77
N GLY A 104 -4.99 -11.34 11.88
CA GLY A 104 -5.07 -12.30 10.77
C GLY A 104 -5.95 -11.81 9.63
#